data_AF-A0AAW7M1J7-F1
#
_entry.id   AF-A0AAW7M1J7-F1
#
_cell.length_a   1.000
_cell.length_b   1.000
_cell.length_c   1.000
_cell.angle_alpha   90.00
_cell.angle_beta   90.00
_cell.angle_gamma   90.00
#
_symmetry.space_group_name_H-M   'P 1'
#
loop_
_entity.id
_entity.type
_entity.pdbx_description
1 polymer ?
#
loop_
_entity_poly.entity_id
_entity_poly.type
_entity_poly.pdbx_seq_one_letter_code
_entity_poly.pdbx_strand_id
1 'polypeptide(L)'
;MRTRVLSLIAVALMTVALAAPAGAQGKPDGVGGGGPPSGVGDTGLYNNLSVPTLLVSAAGQSPQPYLTMGCGTAVAPGHDEQATDPDFDGYWTQKSESTWTATCGVVLAASAVIDWGDNLTGSTALKSGKTIRVEASLLAPVGAGDTGYYVEKLTDELDRYATYGTDGTTLAEAAADPGIDLPAPMTLARVWDPGAYLTIAELDKDDVVGRTVYEGVAVAEVNSAGAIVYGFNWGQKGAAPLPGSYRITFEVSTATTLTGVFDTVGDTDLPDAHTATLDIVLTASGGKNAR
;
A
#
# COMPACT_ATOMS: atom_id res chain seq x y z
N MET A 1 -4.86 15.43 47.17
CA MET A 1 -5.50 15.02 45.90
C MET A 1 -4.74 15.68 44.76
N ARG A 2 -4.00 14.92 43.95
CA ARG A 2 -3.27 15.42 42.77
C ARG A 2 -4.08 15.06 41.53
N THR A 3 -4.75 16.04 40.94
CA THR A 3 -5.45 15.92 39.66
C THR A 3 -4.39 15.91 38.55
N ARG A 4 -4.22 14.75 37.90
CA ARG A 4 -3.44 14.65 36.66
C ARG A 4 -4.34 15.08 35.51
N VAL A 5 -3.97 16.17 34.84
CA VAL A 5 -4.60 16.61 33.60
C VAL A 5 -4.01 15.76 32.47
N LEU A 6 -4.83 14.89 31.89
CA LEU A 6 -4.54 14.21 30.63
C LEU A 6 -4.82 15.20 29.50
N SER A 7 -3.76 15.68 28.84
CA SER A 7 -3.88 16.42 27.59
C SER A 7 -4.12 15.44 26.45
N LEU A 8 -5.36 15.35 25.98
CA LEU A 8 -5.69 14.76 24.68
C LEU A 8 -5.21 15.74 23.59
N ILE A 9 -4.22 15.34 22.81
CA ILE A 9 -3.90 15.99 21.54
C ILE A 9 -4.80 15.33 20.49
N ALA A 10 -5.89 16.01 20.14
CA ALA A 10 -6.70 15.64 18.98
C ALA A 10 -5.96 16.11 17.72
N VAL A 11 -5.41 15.18 16.95
CA VAL A 11 -4.90 15.46 15.60
C VAL A 11 -6.11 15.52 14.68
N ALA A 12 -6.46 16.72 14.25
CA ALA A 12 -7.48 16.92 13.23
C ALA A 12 -6.87 16.62 11.85
N LEU A 13 -7.09 15.41 11.32
CA LEU A 13 -6.92 15.16 9.90
C LEU A 13 -8.03 15.89 9.14
N MET A 14 -7.67 16.92 8.36
CA MET A 14 -8.60 17.51 7.40
C MET A 14 -8.77 16.55 6.23
N THR A 15 -9.95 15.94 6.12
CA THR A 15 -10.36 15.15 4.96
C THR A 15 -10.61 16.06 3.77
N VAL A 16 -9.71 16.05 2.79
CA VAL A 16 -9.97 16.59 1.45
C VAL A 16 -10.41 15.43 0.58
N ALA A 17 -11.69 15.40 0.21
CA ALA A 17 -12.22 14.42 -0.74
C ALA A 17 -11.72 14.76 -2.15
N LEU A 18 -10.66 14.10 -2.60
CA LEU A 18 -10.20 14.14 -3.98
C LEU A 18 -10.89 13.03 -4.78
N ALA A 19 -11.56 13.42 -5.86
CA ALA A 19 -12.14 12.46 -6.80
C ALA A 19 -11.01 11.84 -7.63
N ALA A 20 -10.68 10.58 -7.35
CA ALA A 20 -9.70 9.82 -8.12
C ALA A 20 -10.17 9.60 -9.57
N PRO A 21 -9.30 9.73 -10.58
CA PRO A 21 -9.62 9.32 -11.94
C PRO A 21 -9.81 7.80 -11.99
N ALA A 22 -10.91 7.36 -12.60
CA ALA A 22 -11.25 5.95 -12.76
C ALA A 22 -10.18 5.21 -13.59
N GLY A 23 -9.31 4.47 -12.92
CA GLY A 23 -8.31 3.60 -13.56
C GLY A 23 -8.97 2.46 -14.34
N ALA A 24 -8.56 2.29 -15.59
CA ALA A 24 -9.04 1.23 -16.47
C ALA A 24 -8.63 -0.16 -15.92
N GLN A 25 -9.63 -1.00 -15.62
CA GLN A 25 -9.45 -2.40 -15.21
C GLN A 25 -8.85 -3.25 -16.35
N GLY A 26 -7.51 -3.30 -16.41
CA GLY A 26 -6.77 -4.27 -17.20
C GLY A 26 -6.74 -5.66 -16.56
N LYS A 27 -6.88 -6.70 -17.39
CA LYS A 27 -6.86 -8.13 -17.04
C LYS A 27 -5.70 -8.48 -16.07
N PRO A 28 -5.92 -9.29 -15.02
CA PRO A 28 -4.91 -9.62 -14.03
C PRO A 28 -4.02 -10.77 -14.53
N ASP A 29 -2.85 -10.44 -15.06
CA ASP A 29 -1.81 -11.42 -15.36
C ASP A 29 -0.58 -11.09 -14.48
N GLY A 30 -0.75 -11.25 -13.17
CA GLY A 30 0.37 -11.47 -12.25
C GLY A 30 0.61 -12.97 -12.18
N VAL A 31 1.31 -13.54 -13.15
CA VAL A 31 1.85 -14.89 -13.04
C VAL A 31 3.28 -14.70 -12.55
N GLY A 32 3.56 -15.15 -11.32
CA GLY A 32 4.92 -15.57 -11.02
C GLY A 32 5.32 -16.62 -12.06
N GLY A 33 6.21 -16.24 -12.96
CA GLY A 33 6.81 -17.09 -13.99
C GLY A 33 6.02 -17.14 -15.30
N GLY A 34 6.43 -16.36 -16.30
CA GLY A 34 5.90 -16.52 -17.66
C GLY A 34 6.30 -15.49 -18.71
N GLY A 35 7.55 -15.03 -18.71
CA GLY A 35 8.14 -14.24 -19.81
C GLY A 35 8.29 -12.75 -19.47
N PRO A 36 9.51 -12.18 -19.57
CA PRO A 36 9.72 -10.78 -19.27
C PRO A 36 8.95 -9.90 -20.27
N PRO A 37 8.39 -8.76 -19.82
CA PRO A 37 8.09 -7.68 -20.73
C PRO A 37 9.37 -7.37 -21.51
N SER A 38 9.25 -7.22 -22.82
CA SER A 38 10.36 -6.79 -23.67
C SER A 38 10.78 -5.38 -23.25
N GLY A 39 11.80 -5.28 -22.37
CA GLY A 39 12.35 -4.00 -21.92
C GLY A 39 13.09 -4.03 -20.57
N VAL A 40 12.72 -4.90 -19.63
CA VAL A 40 13.43 -5.04 -18.35
C VAL A 40 13.57 -6.52 -18.04
N GLY A 41 14.82 -7.01 -18.12
CA GLY A 41 15.17 -8.33 -17.66
C GLY A 41 14.75 -8.50 -16.20
N ASP A 42 14.39 -9.72 -15.82
CA ASP A 42 14.22 -10.14 -14.44
C ASP A 42 15.60 -10.11 -13.76
N THR A 43 16.07 -8.91 -13.43
CA THR A 43 17.45 -8.63 -12.98
C THR A 43 17.66 -8.94 -11.50
N GLY A 44 16.61 -9.37 -10.77
CA GLY A 44 16.66 -9.54 -9.32
C GLY A 44 16.74 -8.22 -8.55
N LEU A 45 16.43 -7.09 -9.21
CA LEU A 45 16.45 -5.74 -8.62
C LEU A 45 15.10 -5.41 -7.98
N TYR A 46 15.15 -4.72 -6.84
CA TYR A 46 13.98 -4.39 -6.00
C TYR A 46 13.69 -2.90 -6.04
N ASN A 47 12.47 -2.53 -5.62
CA ASN A 47 12.11 -1.12 -5.45
C ASN A 47 12.83 -0.53 -4.22
N ASN A 48 13.28 0.71 -4.36
CA ASN A 48 13.77 1.55 -3.29
C ASN A 48 12.59 2.13 -2.48
N LEU A 49 12.79 2.29 -1.16
CA LEU A 49 11.83 3.02 -0.34
C LEU A 49 11.87 4.51 -0.68
N SER A 50 10.72 5.10 -0.98
CA SER A 50 10.55 6.53 -1.27
C SER A 50 9.91 7.30 -0.13
N VAL A 51 9.17 6.60 0.73
CA VAL A 51 8.47 7.19 1.88
C VAL A 51 9.13 6.73 3.18
N PRO A 52 9.16 7.60 4.21
CA PRO A 52 9.66 7.20 5.52
C PRO A 52 8.98 5.94 6.01
N THR A 53 9.71 5.04 6.68
CA THR A 53 9.18 3.72 7.04
C THR A 53 9.54 3.32 8.47
N LEU A 54 8.54 2.83 9.21
CA LEU A 54 8.70 2.22 10.53
C LEU A 54 8.58 0.71 10.41
N LEU A 55 9.62 -0.01 10.82
CA LEU A 55 9.65 -1.47 10.88
C LEU A 55 9.39 -1.92 12.31
N VAL A 56 8.24 -2.52 12.59
CA VAL A 56 7.87 -2.93 13.94
C VAL A 56 8.62 -4.21 14.33
N SER A 57 9.37 -4.15 15.44
CA SER A 57 10.09 -5.28 16.02
C SER A 57 9.17 -6.08 16.94
N ALA A 58 8.26 -6.84 16.34
CA ALA A 58 7.35 -7.74 17.04
C ALA A 58 7.51 -9.18 16.57
N ALA A 59 6.92 -10.12 17.32
CA ALA A 59 6.79 -11.49 16.85
C ALA A 59 5.71 -11.56 15.77
N GLY A 60 5.98 -12.31 14.71
CA GLY A 60 5.02 -12.49 13.62
C GLY A 60 5.60 -13.32 12.48
N GLN A 61 4.77 -13.58 11.47
CA GLN A 61 5.10 -14.43 10.33
C GLN A 61 5.09 -13.68 8.99
N SER A 62 4.60 -12.43 8.96
CA SER A 62 4.70 -11.57 7.79
C SER A 62 6.17 -11.33 7.49
N PRO A 63 6.65 -11.72 6.28
CA PRO A 63 8.03 -11.48 5.93
C PRO A 63 8.26 -9.98 5.79
N GLN A 64 9.42 -9.52 6.23
CA GLN A 64 9.87 -8.17 5.93
C GLN A 64 10.00 -8.03 4.41
N PRO A 65 9.51 -6.93 3.81
CA PRO A 65 9.72 -6.70 2.38
C PRO A 65 11.23 -6.59 2.10
N TYR A 66 11.65 -7.07 0.94
CA TYR A 66 13.02 -6.90 0.49
C TYR A 66 13.30 -5.42 0.27
N LEU A 67 14.36 -4.93 0.89
CA LEU A 67 14.84 -3.55 0.74
C LEU A 67 16.16 -3.61 -0.05
N THR A 68 16.26 -2.81 -1.11
CA THR A 68 17.51 -2.66 -1.89
C THR A 68 18.65 -2.18 -1.00
N MET A 69 18.34 -1.30 -0.06
CA MET A 69 19.26 -0.80 0.96
C MET A 69 18.80 -1.21 2.35
N GLY A 70 19.76 -1.47 3.25
CA GLY A 70 19.45 -1.71 4.65
C GLY A 70 18.75 -0.52 5.30
N CYS A 71 17.99 -0.79 6.36
CA CYS A 71 17.19 0.25 6.98
C CYS A 71 18.03 1.24 7.80
N GLY A 72 17.80 2.55 7.65
CA GLY A 72 18.56 3.59 8.34
C GLY A 72 18.24 5.01 7.89
N THR A 73 19.23 5.89 7.97
CA THR A 73 19.12 7.27 7.50
C THR A 73 18.87 7.31 6.00
N ALA A 74 18.10 8.31 5.53
CA ALA A 74 17.89 8.49 4.10
C ALA A 74 19.22 8.61 3.33
N VAL A 75 19.25 8.00 2.15
CA VAL A 75 20.31 8.11 1.16
C VAL A 75 19.71 8.75 -0.08
N ALA A 76 20.21 9.93 -0.42
CA ALA A 76 19.70 10.70 -1.55
C ALA A 76 20.02 10.01 -2.89
N PRO A 77 19.13 10.12 -3.88
CA PRO A 77 19.44 9.76 -5.26
C PRO A 77 20.75 10.39 -5.73
N GLY A 78 21.57 9.61 -6.46
CA GLY A 78 22.87 10.05 -6.98
C GLY A 78 24.03 10.03 -5.99
N HIS A 79 23.82 9.62 -4.73
CA HIS A 79 24.90 9.53 -3.73
C HIS A 79 25.99 8.51 -4.11
N ASP A 80 25.64 7.44 -4.82
CA ASP A 80 26.55 6.40 -5.28
C ASP A 80 27.26 6.74 -6.61
N GLU A 81 27.03 7.96 -7.14
CA GLU A 81 27.46 8.38 -8.48
C GLU A 81 26.99 7.44 -9.61
N GLN A 82 26.08 6.50 -9.32
CA GLN A 82 25.44 5.69 -10.35
C GLN A 82 24.48 6.59 -11.11
N ALA A 83 24.74 6.67 -12.41
CA ALA A 83 24.08 7.60 -13.29
C ALA A 83 22.57 7.39 -13.27
N THR A 84 21.88 8.50 -13.47
CA THR A 84 20.48 8.54 -13.88
C THR A 84 20.26 7.56 -15.03
N ASP A 85 19.09 6.95 -15.07
CA ASP A 85 18.72 6.04 -16.14
C ASP A 85 18.96 6.74 -17.51
N PRO A 86 19.71 6.15 -18.45
CA PRO A 86 20.03 6.83 -19.71
C PRO A 86 18.78 7.17 -20.54
N ASP A 87 17.67 6.49 -20.29
CA ASP A 87 16.38 6.77 -20.92
C ASP A 87 15.61 7.90 -20.20
N PHE A 88 16.02 8.26 -18.97
CA PHE A 88 15.39 9.29 -18.12
C PHE A 88 16.46 10.17 -17.46
N ASP A 89 17.05 11.09 -18.24
CA ASP A 89 18.05 12.04 -17.76
C ASP A 89 17.54 12.84 -16.55
N GLY A 90 18.35 12.89 -15.48
CA GLY A 90 17.97 13.52 -14.21
C GLY A 90 17.20 12.62 -13.22
N TYR A 91 16.86 11.38 -13.59
CA TYR A 91 16.08 10.47 -12.73
C TYR A 91 16.80 9.20 -12.31
N TRP A 92 16.55 8.79 -11.07
CA TRP A 92 16.93 7.48 -10.53
C TRP A 92 15.70 6.58 -10.46
N THR A 93 15.69 5.56 -11.32
CA THR A 93 14.52 4.70 -11.54
C THR A 93 14.38 3.61 -10.49
N GLN A 94 13.14 3.20 -10.25
CA GLN A 94 12.79 2.04 -9.45
C GLN A 94 13.15 0.73 -10.16
N LYS A 95 13.41 -0.34 -9.39
CA LYS A 95 13.92 -1.63 -9.91
C LYS A 95 15.17 -1.52 -10.80
N SER A 96 16.01 -0.54 -10.52
CA SER A 96 17.29 -0.33 -11.20
C SER A 96 18.46 -0.63 -10.25
N GLU A 97 19.69 -0.46 -10.73
CA GLU A 97 20.89 -0.58 -9.89
C GLU A 97 21.04 0.62 -8.93
N SER A 98 20.30 1.70 -9.14
CA SER A 98 20.36 2.93 -8.33
C SER A 98 20.14 2.65 -6.85
N THR A 99 21.08 3.04 -6.00
CA THR A 99 20.98 2.87 -4.54
C THR A 99 20.60 4.18 -3.85
N TRP A 100 19.30 4.34 -3.61
CA TRP A 100 18.75 5.44 -2.81
C TRP A 100 17.65 4.90 -1.91
N THR A 101 17.37 5.56 -0.79
CA THR A 101 16.31 5.11 0.11
C THR A 101 15.86 6.23 1.03
N ALA A 102 14.57 6.31 1.29
CA ALA A 102 13.99 7.14 2.33
C ALA A 102 14.45 6.69 3.72
N THR A 103 14.22 7.54 4.72
CA THR A 103 14.51 7.21 6.11
C THR A 103 13.68 6.02 6.54
N CYS A 104 14.29 5.06 7.21
CA CYS A 104 13.52 4.06 7.93
C CYS A 104 14.18 3.67 9.25
N GLY A 105 13.35 3.21 10.18
CA GLY A 105 13.79 2.83 11.51
C GLY A 105 13.05 1.62 12.04
N VAL A 106 13.72 0.87 12.93
CA VAL A 106 13.10 -0.21 13.68
C VAL A 106 12.51 0.36 14.97
N VAL A 107 11.23 0.09 15.23
CA VAL A 107 10.49 0.55 16.41
C VAL A 107 9.92 -0.62 17.20
N LEU A 108 9.76 -0.48 18.52
CA LEU A 108 9.14 -1.54 19.35
C LEU A 108 7.61 -1.56 19.26
N ALA A 109 7.01 -0.42 18.90
CA ALA A 109 5.58 -0.26 18.76
C ALA A 109 5.27 0.89 17.80
N ALA A 110 4.11 0.86 17.17
CA ALA A 110 3.62 1.91 16.28
C ALA A 110 2.14 2.21 16.50
N SER A 111 1.73 3.44 16.19
CA SER A 111 0.32 3.79 15.99
C SER A 111 0.13 4.08 14.52
N ALA A 112 -0.88 3.47 13.91
CA ALA A 112 -1.12 3.59 12.48
C ALA A 112 -2.61 3.80 12.19
N VAL A 113 -2.92 4.47 11.09
CA VAL A 113 -4.22 4.35 10.43
C VAL A 113 -4.08 3.36 9.29
N ILE A 114 -5.12 2.55 9.04
CA ILE A 114 -5.14 1.67 7.88
C ILE A 114 -5.69 2.43 6.66
N ASP A 115 -5.08 2.22 5.51
CA ASP A 115 -5.50 2.77 4.23
C ASP A 115 -5.77 1.61 3.28
N TRP A 116 -7.04 1.44 2.90
CA TRP A 116 -7.45 0.39 1.98
C TRP A 116 -7.11 0.82 0.55
N GLY A 117 -6.72 -0.15 -0.29
CA GLY A 117 -6.51 0.11 -1.71
C GLY A 117 -7.73 0.76 -2.34
N ASP A 118 -7.49 1.80 -3.14
CA ASP A 118 -8.47 2.52 -3.95
C ASP A 118 -9.29 1.59 -4.85
N ASN A 119 -8.71 0.46 -5.24
CA ASN A 119 -9.39 -0.56 -6.01
C ASN A 119 -10.50 -1.29 -5.23
N LEU A 120 -10.55 -1.19 -3.89
CA LEU A 120 -11.58 -1.78 -3.02
C LEU A 120 -12.65 -0.77 -2.60
N THR A 121 -12.26 0.49 -2.45
CA THR A 121 -13.09 1.58 -1.92
C THR A 121 -13.57 2.55 -3.02
N GLY A 122 -13.04 2.43 -4.23
CA GLY A 122 -13.35 3.30 -5.36
C GLY A 122 -14.79 3.19 -5.89
N SER A 123 -15.16 4.12 -6.75
CA SER A 123 -16.50 4.21 -7.35
C SER A 123 -16.85 3.10 -8.36
N THR A 124 -15.84 2.33 -8.81
CA THR A 124 -16.04 1.24 -9.76
C THR A 124 -16.50 -0.01 -9.03
N ALA A 125 -17.74 -0.44 -9.29
CA ALA A 125 -18.30 -1.63 -8.68
C ALA A 125 -17.41 -2.87 -8.89
N LEU A 126 -17.00 -3.49 -7.79
CA LEU A 126 -16.25 -4.76 -7.81
C LEU A 126 -17.06 -5.85 -8.51
N LYS A 127 -16.38 -6.59 -9.40
CA LYS A 127 -16.97 -7.64 -10.23
C LYS A 127 -16.44 -9.00 -9.82
N SER A 128 -17.36 -9.92 -9.53
CA SER A 128 -17.07 -11.35 -9.41
C SER A 128 -16.52 -11.94 -10.71
N GLY A 129 -15.87 -13.09 -10.62
CA GLY A 129 -15.28 -13.79 -11.77
C GLY A 129 -14.02 -13.12 -12.33
N LYS A 130 -13.50 -12.09 -11.66
CA LYS A 130 -12.24 -11.40 -11.98
C LYS A 130 -11.31 -11.48 -10.78
N THR A 131 -10.01 -11.44 -11.00
CA THR A 131 -9.07 -11.25 -9.89
C THR A 131 -9.27 -9.86 -9.32
N ILE A 132 -9.32 -9.80 -7.99
CA ILE A 132 -9.40 -8.57 -7.21
C ILE A 132 -8.08 -8.48 -6.45
N ARG A 133 -7.40 -7.34 -6.52
CA ARG A 133 -6.22 -7.08 -5.71
C ARG A 133 -6.71 -6.56 -4.36
N VAL A 134 -6.47 -7.27 -3.27
CA VAL A 134 -6.78 -6.78 -1.93
C VAL A 134 -5.54 -6.08 -1.42
N GLU A 135 -5.62 -4.78 -1.19
CA GLU A 135 -4.50 -3.99 -0.70
C GLU A 135 -4.85 -3.25 0.58
N ALA A 136 -3.88 -3.20 1.48
CA ALA A 136 -3.91 -2.37 2.66
C ALA A 136 -2.52 -1.75 2.88
N SER A 137 -2.49 -0.54 3.41
CA SER A 137 -1.29 0.12 3.91
C SER A 137 -1.52 0.57 5.33
N LEU A 138 -0.45 0.60 6.13
CA LEU A 138 -0.47 1.17 7.47
C LEU A 138 0.31 2.48 7.43
N LEU A 139 -0.34 3.57 7.86
CA LEU A 139 0.19 4.93 7.76
C LEU A 139 0.39 5.52 9.15
N ALA A 140 1.52 6.18 9.37
CA ALA A 140 1.83 6.90 10.60
C ALA A 140 2.31 8.32 10.28
N PRO A 141 2.19 9.27 11.23
CA PRO A 141 2.83 10.58 11.07
C PRO A 141 4.34 10.45 10.83
N VAL A 142 4.88 11.28 9.94
CA VAL A 142 6.32 11.35 9.67
C VAL A 142 7.04 11.97 10.87
N GLY A 143 8.17 11.38 11.28
CA GLY A 143 9.00 11.89 12.36
C GLY A 143 9.76 13.16 11.97
N ALA A 144 10.13 13.96 12.97
CA ALA A 144 10.96 15.14 12.71
C ALA A 144 12.34 14.71 12.18
N GLY A 145 12.69 15.16 10.97
CA GLY A 145 13.96 14.82 10.31
C GLY A 145 13.91 13.58 9.43
N ASP A 146 12.79 12.85 9.41
CA ASP A 146 12.58 11.79 8.44
C ASP A 146 12.48 12.39 7.03
N THR A 147 13.29 11.86 6.12
CA THR A 147 13.32 12.28 4.71
C THR A 147 12.77 11.18 3.83
N GLY A 148 11.87 11.53 2.92
CA GLY A 148 11.52 10.69 1.78
C GLY A 148 11.62 11.48 0.48
N TYR A 149 11.49 10.77 -0.64
CA TYR A 149 11.69 11.28 -1.99
C TYR A 149 10.40 11.15 -2.79
N TYR A 150 10.06 12.21 -3.51
CA TYR A 150 8.95 12.17 -4.44
C TYR A 150 9.30 11.26 -5.61
N VAL A 151 8.45 10.27 -5.84
CA VAL A 151 8.57 9.34 -6.97
C VAL A 151 7.42 9.61 -7.91
N GLU A 152 7.75 9.86 -9.16
CA GLU A 152 6.78 10.07 -10.22
C GLU A 152 6.85 8.99 -11.28
N LYS A 153 5.80 8.97 -12.10
CA LYS A 153 5.65 8.07 -13.22
C LYS A 153 6.26 8.71 -14.46
N LEU A 154 7.24 8.05 -15.05
CA LEU A 154 8.09 8.58 -16.13
C LEU A 154 7.63 8.15 -17.53
N THR A 155 6.70 7.19 -17.63
CA THR A 155 6.14 6.74 -18.91
C THR A 155 4.62 6.81 -18.92
N ASP A 156 4.03 6.98 -20.11
CA ASP A 156 2.58 7.08 -20.33
C ASP A 156 1.83 5.73 -20.25
N GLU A 157 2.51 4.66 -19.82
CA GLU A 157 1.97 3.31 -19.84
C GLU A 157 0.97 3.05 -18.70
N LEU A 158 0.30 1.91 -18.69
CA LEU A 158 -0.45 1.48 -17.51
C LEU A 158 0.51 1.26 -16.33
N ASP A 159 0.11 1.60 -15.11
CA ASP A 159 0.98 1.57 -13.90
C ASP A 159 1.80 0.29 -13.72
N ARG A 160 1.24 -0.86 -14.08
CA ARG A 160 1.94 -2.16 -13.99
C ARG A 160 3.15 -2.31 -14.93
N TYR A 161 3.23 -1.47 -15.96
CA TYR A 161 4.29 -1.46 -16.96
C TYR A 161 5.10 -0.17 -16.92
N ALA A 162 4.62 0.84 -16.19
CA ALA A 162 5.23 2.14 -16.19
C ALA A 162 6.55 2.16 -15.43
N THR A 163 7.49 2.96 -15.91
CA THR A 163 8.71 3.27 -15.19
C THR A 163 8.44 4.37 -14.19
N TYR A 164 8.95 4.20 -12.97
CA TYR A 164 8.87 5.18 -11.90
C TYR A 164 10.28 5.58 -11.49
N GLY A 165 10.45 6.82 -11.05
CA GLY A 165 11.74 7.31 -10.57
C GLY A 165 11.60 8.59 -9.77
N THR A 166 12.71 9.03 -9.18
CA THR A 166 12.82 10.28 -8.45
C THR A 166 13.97 11.10 -9.02
N ASP A 167 13.86 12.42 -9.01
CA ASP A 167 14.92 13.37 -9.36
C ASP A 167 15.70 13.87 -8.12
N GLY A 168 15.39 13.31 -6.94
CA GLY A 168 15.96 13.74 -5.66
C GLY A 168 15.10 14.75 -4.90
N THR A 169 14.01 15.27 -5.50
CA THR A 169 13.05 16.13 -4.80
C THR A 169 12.50 15.40 -3.57
N THR A 170 12.65 16.01 -2.40
CA THR A 170 12.11 15.44 -1.17
C THR A 170 10.60 15.58 -1.10
N LEU A 171 9.93 14.71 -0.34
CA LEU A 171 8.47 14.84 -0.12
C LEU A 171 8.07 16.16 0.53
N ALA A 172 8.97 16.75 1.34
CA ALA A 172 8.74 18.05 1.96
C ALA A 172 8.81 19.20 0.93
N GLU A 173 9.76 19.12 -0.01
CA GLU A 173 9.83 20.06 -1.13
C GLU A 173 8.64 19.89 -2.07
N ALA A 174 8.29 18.65 -2.44
CA ALA A 174 7.13 18.34 -3.27
C ALA A 174 5.82 18.84 -2.65
N ALA A 175 5.62 18.65 -1.34
CA ALA A 175 4.45 19.15 -0.63
C ALA A 175 4.37 20.69 -0.55
N ALA A 176 5.51 21.39 -0.70
CA ALA A 176 5.58 22.84 -0.72
C ALA A 176 5.39 23.42 -2.14
N ASP A 177 5.51 22.61 -3.19
CA ASP A 177 5.33 23.01 -4.58
C ASP A 177 3.85 22.91 -4.99
N PRO A 178 3.17 24.03 -5.29
CA PRO A 178 1.76 24.00 -5.73
C PRO A 178 1.55 23.35 -7.11
N GLY A 179 2.62 23.09 -7.87
CA GLY A 179 2.58 22.39 -9.15
C GLY A 179 2.56 20.86 -9.03
N ILE A 180 2.83 20.31 -7.84
CA ILE A 180 2.87 18.87 -7.61
C ILE A 180 1.61 18.44 -6.85
N ASP A 181 0.82 17.57 -7.47
CA ASP A 181 -0.31 16.90 -6.80
C ASP A 181 0.22 15.68 -6.04
N LEU A 182 0.65 15.90 -4.80
CA LEU A 182 1.17 14.84 -3.94
C LEU A 182 0.01 14.14 -3.22
N PRO A 183 -0.27 12.85 -3.48
CA PRO A 183 -1.32 12.12 -2.78
C PRO A 183 -1.08 12.15 -1.27
N ALA A 184 -2.12 12.43 -0.49
CA ALA A 184 -2.00 12.57 0.96
C ALA A 184 -1.30 11.37 1.65
N PRO A 185 -1.54 10.09 1.26
CA PRO A 185 -0.79 8.95 1.82
C PRO A 185 0.73 8.97 1.58
N MET A 186 1.22 9.75 0.60
CA MET A 186 2.67 9.88 0.36
C MET A 186 3.32 10.87 1.33
N THR A 187 2.55 11.69 2.03
CA THR A 187 3.08 12.59 3.09
C THR A 187 3.21 11.90 4.45
N LEU A 188 2.82 10.63 4.55
CA LEU A 188 2.84 9.83 5.78
C LEU A 188 3.93 8.76 5.72
N ALA A 189 4.44 8.39 6.89
CA ALA A 189 5.32 7.24 7.02
C ALA A 189 4.53 5.94 6.83
N ARG A 190 5.16 4.92 6.26
CA ARG A 190 4.61 3.58 6.17
C ARG A 190 4.99 2.77 7.40
N VAL A 191 4.10 1.86 7.81
CA VAL A 191 4.37 0.93 8.90
C VAL A 191 4.35 -0.50 8.37
N TRP A 192 5.43 -1.22 8.62
CA TRP A 192 5.47 -2.66 8.45
C TRP A 192 5.32 -3.35 9.81
N ASP A 193 4.38 -4.29 9.91
CA ASP A 193 4.07 -5.07 11.09
C ASP A 193 4.25 -6.57 10.77
N PRO A 194 5.14 -7.28 11.48
CA PRO A 194 5.40 -8.69 11.20
C PRO A 194 4.21 -9.60 11.57
N GLY A 195 3.27 -9.14 12.39
CA GLY A 195 2.05 -9.85 12.75
C GLY A 195 0.87 -9.58 11.83
N ALA A 196 1.07 -8.88 10.71
CA ALA A 196 0.00 -8.59 9.75
C ALA A 196 -0.66 -9.87 9.21
N TYR A 197 -1.99 -9.94 9.29
CA TYR A 197 -2.79 -11.10 8.91
C TYR A 197 -4.04 -10.67 8.14
N LEU A 198 -4.44 -11.47 7.15
CA LEU A 198 -5.57 -11.16 6.26
C LEU A 198 -6.56 -12.32 6.25
N THR A 199 -7.83 -11.98 6.47
CA THR A 199 -8.97 -12.88 6.34
C THR A 199 -9.96 -12.29 5.35
N ILE A 200 -10.52 -13.13 4.48
CA ILE A 200 -11.64 -12.79 3.60
C ILE A 200 -12.74 -13.81 3.87
N ALA A 201 -13.91 -13.36 4.28
CA ALA A 201 -15.04 -14.23 4.57
C ALA A 201 -16.32 -13.76 3.88
N GLU A 202 -17.13 -14.72 3.44
CA GLU A 202 -18.47 -14.50 2.92
C GLU A 202 -19.43 -14.17 4.06
N LEU A 203 -20.22 -13.12 3.87
CA LEU A 203 -21.28 -12.70 4.77
C LEU A 203 -22.61 -13.29 4.32
N ASP A 204 -23.43 -13.70 5.29
CA ASP A 204 -24.82 -14.05 5.03
C ASP A 204 -25.73 -12.81 4.95
N LYS A 205 -27.04 -13.03 4.80
CA LYS A 205 -28.03 -11.96 4.66
C LYS A 205 -28.22 -11.09 5.90
N ASP A 206 -27.69 -11.52 7.04
CA ASP A 206 -27.78 -10.85 8.34
C ASP A 206 -26.39 -10.28 8.73
N ASP A 207 -25.49 -10.13 7.76
CA ASP A 207 -24.11 -9.64 7.90
C ASP A 207 -23.25 -10.47 8.87
N VAL A 208 -23.60 -11.76 9.02
CA VAL A 208 -22.84 -12.70 9.84
C VAL A 208 -21.83 -13.43 8.97
N VAL A 209 -20.61 -13.58 9.49
CA VAL A 209 -19.54 -14.37 8.85
C VAL A 209 -19.99 -15.82 8.71
N GLY A 210 -20.22 -16.25 7.46
CA GLY A 210 -20.66 -17.61 7.13
C GLY A 210 -19.50 -18.54 6.80
N ARG A 211 -18.67 -18.15 5.82
CA ARG A 211 -17.57 -18.98 5.31
C ARG A 211 -16.30 -18.18 5.08
N THR A 212 -15.18 -18.63 5.65
CA THR A 212 -13.86 -18.11 5.32
C THR A 212 -13.43 -18.58 3.94
N VAL A 213 -13.11 -17.62 3.06
CA VAL A 213 -12.65 -17.84 1.67
C VAL A 213 -11.13 -17.83 1.59
N TYR A 214 -10.50 -16.97 2.38
CA TYR A 214 -9.06 -16.85 2.51
C TYR A 214 -8.70 -16.51 3.95
N GLU A 215 -7.60 -17.08 4.41
CA GLU A 215 -7.03 -16.80 5.72
C GLU A 215 -5.53 -17.05 5.64
N GLY A 216 -4.72 -16.07 6.02
CA GLY A 216 -3.28 -16.22 6.00
C GLY A 216 -2.52 -14.95 6.33
N VAL A 217 -1.22 -15.12 6.46
CA VAL A 217 -0.28 -14.02 6.68
C VAL A 217 -0.41 -12.99 5.56
N ALA A 218 -0.54 -11.71 5.94
CA ALA A 218 -0.51 -10.62 4.97
C ALA A 218 0.94 -10.35 4.58
N VAL A 219 1.26 -10.49 3.30
CA VAL A 219 2.62 -10.29 2.78
C VAL A 219 2.78 -8.87 2.27
N ALA A 220 3.81 -8.19 2.76
CA ALA A 220 4.16 -6.84 2.32
C ALA A 220 5.13 -6.87 1.13
N GLU A 221 5.01 -5.87 0.26
CA GLU A 221 5.97 -5.55 -0.79
C GLU A 221 6.26 -4.05 -0.81
N VAL A 222 7.37 -3.64 -1.41
CA VAL A 222 7.60 -2.24 -1.80
C VAL A 222 7.02 -2.07 -3.21
N ASN A 223 6.00 -1.23 -3.36
CA ASN A 223 5.35 -1.00 -4.65
C ASN A 223 6.22 -0.13 -5.58
N SER A 224 5.74 0.12 -6.81
CA SER A 224 6.46 0.94 -7.80
C SER A 224 6.66 2.39 -7.37
N ALA A 225 5.82 2.92 -6.49
CA ALA A 225 6.01 4.25 -5.92
C ALA A 225 7.04 4.25 -4.78
N GLY A 226 7.55 3.10 -4.32
CA GLY A 226 8.49 2.99 -3.22
C GLY A 226 7.87 2.93 -1.82
N ALA A 227 6.58 2.60 -1.72
CA ALA A 227 5.85 2.47 -0.46
C ALA A 227 5.60 1.01 -0.08
N ILE A 228 5.62 0.72 1.23
CA ILE A 228 5.19 -0.58 1.75
C ILE A 228 3.67 -0.71 1.61
N VAL A 229 3.23 -1.80 0.99
CA VAL A 229 1.84 -2.20 0.84
C VAL A 229 1.68 -3.70 1.11
N TYR A 230 0.60 -4.09 1.77
CA TYR A 230 0.20 -5.49 1.90
C TYR A 230 -0.74 -5.82 0.75
N GLY A 231 -0.36 -6.80 -0.08
CA GLY A 231 -1.09 -7.14 -1.29
C GLY A 231 -1.48 -8.61 -1.35
N PHE A 232 -2.72 -8.89 -1.75
CA PHE A 232 -3.20 -10.24 -2.03
C PHE A 232 -4.06 -10.29 -3.29
N ASN A 233 -3.69 -11.12 -4.26
CA ASN A 233 -4.46 -11.27 -5.50
C ASN A 233 -5.57 -12.33 -5.33
N TRP A 234 -6.74 -11.92 -4.86
CA TRP A 234 -7.89 -12.79 -4.71
C TRP A 234 -8.44 -13.24 -6.07
N GLY A 235 -8.55 -14.55 -6.27
CA GLY A 235 -9.01 -15.13 -7.53
C GLY A 235 -7.90 -15.48 -8.51
N GLN A 236 -6.64 -15.24 -8.13
CA GLN A 236 -5.50 -15.81 -8.83
C GLN A 236 -5.55 -17.35 -8.73
N LYS A 237 -5.07 -18.06 -9.76
CA LYS A 237 -5.07 -19.54 -9.84
C LYS A 237 -6.44 -20.20 -9.98
N GLY A 238 -7.43 -19.48 -10.52
CA GLY A 238 -8.71 -20.05 -10.96
C GLY A 238 -9.81 -20.10 -9.90
N ALA A 239 -9.54 -19.68 -8.67
CA ALA A 239 -10.53 -19.55 -7.60
C ALA A 239 -11.18 -18.16 -7.58
N ALA A 240 -11.67 -17.70 -8.73
CA ALA A 240 -12.21 -16.34 -8.86
C ALA A 240 -13.37 -16.09 -7.87
N PRO A 241 -13.46 -14.89 -7.27
CA PRO A 241 -14.52 -14.55 -6.33
C PRO A 241 -15.91 -14.74 -6.95
N LEU A 242 -16.84 -15.30 -6.18
CA LEU A 242 -18.24 -15.44 -6.57
C LEU A 242 -19.04 -14.16 -6.20
N PRO A 243 -20.18 -13.91 -6.85
CA PRO A 243 -21.08 -12.85 -6.41
C PRO A 243 -21.52 -13.07 -4.95
N GLY A 244 -21.57 -12.00 -4.15
CA GLY A 244 -21.92 -12.07 -2.73
C GLY A 244 -21.42 -10.88 -1.92
N SER A 245 -21.77 -10.85 -0.65
CA SER A 245 -21.22 -9.92 0.34
C SER A 245 -20.04 -10.57 1.05
N TYR A 246 -18.98 -9.82 1.29
CA TYR A 246 -17.77 -10.31 1.94
C TYR A 246 -17.23 -9.29 2.92
N ARG A 247 -16.64 -9.80 4.00
CA ARG A 247 -15.83 -9.03 4.95
C ARG A 247 -14.36 -9.33 4.73
N ILE A 248 -13.58 -8.28 4.52
CA ILE A 248 -12.13 -8.31 4.57
C ILE A 248 -11.74 -7.88 5.99
N THR A 249 -10.92 -8.68 6.66
CA THR A 249 -10.37 -8.38 7.98
C THR A 249 -8.86 -8.32 7.88
N PHE A 250 -8.29 -7.21 8.34
CA PHE A 250 -6.84 -7.01 8.43
C PHE A 250 -6.48 -6.86 9.91
N GLU A 251 -5.63 -7.76 10.39
CA GLU A 251 -5.15 -7.77 11.77
C GLU A 251 -3.67 -7.36 11.80
N VAL A 252 -3.26 -6.69 12.87
CA VAL A 252 -1.87 -6.36 13.16
C VAL A 252 -1.44 -6.96 14.50
N SER A 253 -0.13 -7.04 14.74
CA SER A 253 0.36 -7.47 16.04
C SER A 253 -0.08 -6.52 17.17
N THR A 254 -0.04 -7.01 18.41
CA THR A 254 -0.29 -6.17 19.60
C THR A 254 0.70 -5.01 19.78
N ALA A 255 1.81 -4.99 19.03
CA ALA A 255 2.77 -3.88 19.03
C ALA A 255 2.32 -2.72 18.12
N THR A 256 1.36 -2.94 17.23
CA THR A 256 0.78 -1.89 16.40
C THR A 256 -0.65 -1.62 16.84
N THR A 257 -0.97 -0.35 17.08
CA THR A 257 -2.32 0.10 17.38
C THR A 257 -2.92 0.81 16.17
N LEU A 258 -4.06 0.30 15.68
CA LEU A 258 -4.87 0.95 14.67
C LEU A 258 -5.69 2.07 15.33
N THR A 259 -5.50 3.30 14.87
CA THR A 259 -6.13 4.52 15.43
C THR A 259 -7.23 5.10 14.55
N GLY A 260 -7.40 4.57 13.34
CA GLY A 260 -8.43 5.00 12.39
C GLY A 260 -8.28 4.31 11.04
N VAL A 261 -9.19 4.65 10.13
CA VAL A 261 -9.11 4.33 8.71
C VAL A 261 -8.88 5.65 7.95
N PHE A 262 -7.91 5.66 7.03
CA PHE A 262 -7.44 6.88 6.36
C PHE A 262 -8.48 7.43 5.38
N ASP A 263 -9.06 6.57 4.55
CA ASP A 263 -10.12 6.93 3.61
C ASP A 263 -11.43 6.21 3.95
N THR A 264 -12.51 6.98 4.10
CA THR A 264 -13.82 6.50 4.58
C THR A 264 -14.80 6.20 3.46
N VAL A 265 -14.34 5.81 2.26
CA VAL A 265 -15.25 5.38 1.19
C VAL A 265 -15.70 3.94 1.45
N GLY A 266 -16.60 3.77 2.42
CA GLY A 266 -17.16 2.47 2.81
C GLY A 266 -17.45 2.36 4.31
N ASP A 267 -18.09 1.26 4.68
CA ASP A 267 -18.23 0.85 6.08
C ASP A 267 -16.85 0.37 6.57
N THR A 268 -16.21 1.21 7.37
CA THR A 268 -14.81 1.06 7.79
C THR A 268 -14.76 1.06 9.29
N ASP A 269 -15.06 -0.12 9.84
CA ASP A 269 -15.05 -0.34 11.28
C ASP A 269 -13.66 -0.77 11.76
N LEU A 270 -13.28 -0.21 12.91
CA LEU A 270 -12.23 -0.75 13.76
C LEU A 270 -12.92 -1.51 14.90
N PRO A 271 -13.21 -2.82 14.72
CA PRO A 271 -13.84 -3.61 15.78
C PRO A 271 -13.01 -3.61 17.07
N ASP A 272 -11.69 -3.46 16.96
CA ASP A 272 -10.79 -3.20 18.07
C ASP A 272 -9.53 -2.42 17.63
N ALA A 273 -8.58 -2.25 18.56
CA ALA A 273 -7.35 -1.50 18.37
C ALA A 273 -6.29 -2.21 17.49
N HIS A 274 -6.54 -3.43 17.03
CA HIS A 274 -5.61 -4.28 16.27
C HIS A 274 -6.24 -4.90 15.03
N THR A 275 -7.50 -4.59 14.76
CA THR A 275 -8.28 -5.19 13.69
C THR A 275 -9.02 -4.10 12.93
N ALA A 276 -8.93 -4.14 11.62
CA ALA A 276 -9.73 -3.33 10.71
C ALA A 276 -10.57 -4.22 9.80
N THR A 277 -11.80 -3.78 9.53
CA THR A 277 -12.70 -4.50 8.62
C THR A 277 -13.18 -3.61 7.48
N LEU A 278 -13.38 -4.22 6.32
CA LEU A 278 -13.99 -3.62 5.14
C LEU A 278 -15.00 -4.60 4.54
N ASP A 279 -16.26 -4.19 4.50
CA ASP A 279 -17.32 -4.96 3.85
C ASP A 279 -17.47 -4.54 2.39
N ILE A 280 -17.50 -5.52 1.49
CA ILE A 280 -17.61 -5.33 0.05
C ILE A 280 -18.70 -6.20 -0.54
N VAL A 281 -19.33 -5.70 -1.61
CA VAL A 281 -20.33 -6.43 -2.39
C VAL A 281 -19.80 -6.70 -3.79
N LEU A 282 -19.72 -7.99 -4.14
CA LEU A 282 -19.31 -8.44 -5.46
C LEU A 282 -20.53 -8.71 -6.33
N THR A 283 -20.65 -7.96 -7.41
CA THR A 283 -21.75 -8.14 -8.37
C THR A 283 -21.36 -9.15 -9.46
N ALA A 284 -22.34 -9.87 -10.00
CA ALA A 284 -22.12 -10.73 -11.16
C ALA A 284 -21.51 -9.92 -12.31
N SER A 285 -20.43 -10.41 -12.92
CA SER A 285 -19.98 -9.84 -14.20
C SER A 285 -21.11 -10.07 -15.20
N GLY A 286 -21.67 -9.01 -15.79
CA GLY A 286 -22.75 -9.13 -16.76
C GLY A 286 -22.35 -10.07 -17.89
N GLY A 287 -22.84 -11.30 -17.85
CA GLY A 287 -22.64 -12.26 -18.93
C GLY A 287 -23.41 -11.74 -20.14
N LYS A 288 -22.72 -11.46 -21.24
CA LYS A 288 -23.37 -11.54 -22.54
C LYS A 288 -23.85 -12.98 -22.64
N ASN A 289 -25.15 -13.21 -22.48
CA ASN A 289 -25.76 -14.49 -22.80
C ASN A 289 -25.30 -14.84 -24.22
N ALA A 290 -24.42 -15.85 -24.33
CA ALA A 290 -24.16 -16.49 -25.60
C ALA A 290 -25.50 -17.11 -26.02
N ARG A 291 -26.18 -16.42 -26.94
CA ARG A 291 -27.31 -16.98 -27.69
C ARG A 291 -26.79 -17.94 -28.74
#